data_AF-A0A0C9SX59-F1
#
_entry.id   AF-A0A0C9SX59-F1
#
_cell.length_a   1.000
_cell.length_b   1.000
_cell.length_c   1.000
_cell.angle_alpha   90.00
_cell.angle_beta   90.00
_cell.angle_gamma   90.00
#
_symmetry.space_group_name_H-M   'P 1'
#
loop_
_entity.id
_entity.type
_entity.pdbx_description
1 polymer ?
#
loop_
_entity_poly.entity_id
_entity_poly.type
_entity_poly.pdbx_seq_one_letter_code
_entity_poly.pdbx_strand_id
1 'polypeptide(L)'
;MPDERGNCAKCAKEDSLSHLSQCSRCKSTTYCSKECQVAHWPSHKSQCRSGATGASGSSSSNTTMKVPTKKMDLKFMIHAGVNDGLDYNFKEDIPASYCTRTADRNLTSKFVDKLIDARELDIMRANRGKWKCLYCRTRTAVRLLNTPMVTLHAEPPTVLNVAQPLCEQGQCAREANARIESAMAKEDSPMKEAEIYKM
;
A
#
# COMPACT_ATOMS: atom_id res chain seq x y z
N MET A 1 39.91 25.57 16.93
CA MET A 1 38.63 24.98 17.37
C MET A 1 37.77 24.88 16.13
N PRO A 2 37.53 23.70 15.54
CA PRO A 2 36.73 23.61 14.33
C PRO A 2 35.26 23.88 14.66
N ASP A 3 34.64 24.85 13.97
CA ASP A 3 33.23 25.18 14.09
C ASP A 3 32.37 23.96 13.74
N GLU A 4 31.66 23.40 14.71
CA GLU A 4 30.68 22.35 14.43
C GLU A 4 29.51 22.97 13.64
N ARG A 5 29.40 22.56 12.38
CA ARG A 5 28.35 22.99 11.45
C ARG A 5 27.23 21.96 11.41
N GLY A 6 26.00 22.42 11.28
CA GLY A 6 24.85 21.57 11.06
C GLY A 6 23.96 22.08 9.92
N ASN A 7 23.02 21.25 9.49
CA ASN A 7 22.08 21.59 8.43
C ASN A 7 20.67 21.70 8.99
N CYS A 8 19.88 22.61 8.44
CA CYS A 8 18.45 22.66 8.72
C CYS A 8 17.71 21.54 7.97
N ALA A 9 16.93 20.73 8.68
CA ALA A 9 16.19 19.62 8.08
C ALA A 9 15.08 20.04 7.09
N LYS A 10 14.67 21.32 7.07
CA LYS A 10 13.65 21.81 6.13
C LYS A 10 14.22 22.42 4.86
N CYS A 11 15.21 23.29 4.99
CA CYS A 11 15.74 24.09 3.88
C CYS A 11 17.19 23.74 3.52
N ALA A 12 17.78 22.74 4.19
CA ALA A 12 19.15 22.26 4.00
C ALA A 12 20.26 23.31 4.20
N LYS A 13 19.93 24.52 4.67
CA LYS A 13 20.90 25.58 4.97
C LYS A 13 21.88 25.11 6.05
N GLU A 14 23.16 25.30 5.77
CA GLU A 14 24.26 25.10 6.70
C GLU A 14 24.42 26.32 7.59
N ASP A 15 24.53 26.10 8.90
CA ASP A 15 24.83 27.13 9.87
C ASP A 15 25.65 26.52 11.01
N SER A 16 26.21 27.36 11.87
CA SER A 16 26.88 26.91 13.10
C SER A 16 25.84 26.22 14.00
N LEU A 17 26.22 25.13 14.68
CA LEU A 17 25.31 24.44 15.61
C LEU A 17 24.76 25.37 16.70
N SER A 18 25.50 26.42 17.08
CA SER A 18 25.06 27.47 17.99
C SER A 18 23.85 28.28 17.48
N HIS A 19 23.67 28.39 16.17
CA HIS A 19 22.56 29.10 15.52
C HIS A 19 21.40 28.17 15.16
N LEU A 20 21.58 26.86 15.26
CA LEU A 20 20.54 25.88 14.97
C LEU A 20 19.79 25.49 16.24
N SER A 21 18.46 25.59 16.16
CA SER A 21 17.57 25.12 17.22
C SER A 21 17.26 23.63 17.02
N GLN A 22 17.49 22.82 18.05
CA GLN A 22 17.08 21.42 18.06
C GLN A 22 15.59 21.28 18.38
N CYS A 23 14.97 20.22 17.87
CA CYS A 23 13.60 19.86 18.25
C CYS A 23 13.52 19.63 19.76
N SER A 24 12.67 20.38 20.46
CA SER A 24 12.53 20.30 21.92
C SER A 24 12.09 18.93 22.44
N ARG A 25 11.48 18.09 21.60
CA ARG A 25 11.03 16.74 21.96
C ARG A 25 12.11 15.69 21.83
N CYS A 26 12.66 15.53 20.64
CA CYS A 26 13.61 14.44 20.33
C CYS A 26 15.08 14.87 20.41
N LYS A 27 15.37 16.18 20.34
CA LYS A 27 16.71 16.77 20.24
C LYS A 27 17.57 16.23 19.08
N SER A 28 17.01 15.44 18.17
CA SER A 28 17.73 14.74 17.10
C SER A 28 17.69 15.44 15.74
N THR A 29 16.91 16.51 15.59
CA THR A 29 16.78 17.25 14.32
C THR A 29 16.93 18.74 14.59
N THR A 30 17.72 19.41 13.75
CA THR A 30 18.10 20.83 13.84
C THR A 30 17.39 21.69 12.80
N TYR A 31 17.07 22.93 13.19
CA TYR A 31 16.38 23.91 12.35
C TYR A 31 17.00 25.30 12.51
N CYS A 32 17.13 26.04 11.42
CA CYS A 32 17.61 27.44 11.47
C CYS A 32 16.57 28.41 12.04
N SER A 33 15.29 28.04 12.04
CA SER A 33 14.22 28.84 12.63
C SER A 33 13.05 27.99 13.08
N LYS A 34 12.20 28.54 13.96
CA LYS A 34 10.94 27.92 14.37
C LYS A 34 10.00 27.69 13.18
N GLU A 35 10.04 28.56 12.17
CA GLU A 35 9.25 28.41 10.94
C GLU A 35 9.66 27.15 10.17
N CYS A 36 10.96 26.90 10.05
CA CYS A 36 11.48 25.68 9.43
C CYS A 36 11.08 24.43 10.22
N GLN A 37 11.05 24.50 11.55
CA GLN A 37 10.56 23.40 12.39
C GLN A 37 9.07 23.12 12.15
N VAL A 38 8.22 24.16 12.12
CA VAL A 38 6.77 24.01 11.88
C VAL A 38 6.51 23.49 10.47
N ALA A 39 7.22 23.99 9.46
CA ALA A 39 7.07 23.56 8.07
C ALA A 39 7.55 22.12 7.83
N HIS A 40 8.49 21.62 8.64
CA HIS A 40 8.94 20.22 8.61
C HIS A 40 8.13 19.32 9.56
N TRP A 41 7.26 19.88 10.40
CA TRP A 41 6.53 19.11 11.40
C TRP A 41 5.69 17.96 10.85
N PRO A 42 4.94 18.10 9.73
CA PRO A 42 4.13 17.00 9.19
C PRO A 42 4.95 15.75 8.83
N SER A 43 6.15 15.93 8.28
CA SER A 43 7.06 14.83 7.95
C SER A 43 7.87 14.35 9.16
N HIS A 44 8.26 15.26 10.05
CA HIS A 44 9.04 14.93 11.24
C HIS A 44 8.21 14.21 12.32
N LYS A 45 6.91 14.52 12.46
CA LYS A 45 6.06 14.03 13.55
C LYS A 45 6.06 12.50 13.69
N SER A 46 6.08 11.76 12.59
CA SER A 46 6.11 10.29 12.59
C SER A 46 7.45 9.72 13.09
N GLN A 47 8.52 10.50 13.02
CA GLN A 47 9.88 10.13 13.41
C GLN A 47 10.32 10.78 14.74
N CYS A 48 9.55 11.76 15.23
CA CYS A 48 9.84 12.49 16.45
C CYS A 48 9.59 11.63 17.70
N ARG A 49 10.66 11.03 18.25
CA ARG A 49 10.62 10.24 19.49
C ARG A 49 11.33 10.97 20.62
N SER A 50 10.68 11.11 21.78
CA SER A 50 11.23 11.83 22.93
C SER A 50 12.48 11.13 23.45
N GLY A 51 13.63 11.81 23.42
CA GLY A 51 14.89 11.30 23.94
C GLY A 51 15.02 11.60 25.43
N ALA A 52 14.64 10.66 26.29
CA ALA A 52 15.14 10.62 27.65
C ALA A 52 16.52 9.94 27.63
N THR A 53 17.54 10.71 27.97
CA THR A 53 18.97 10.41 27.86
C THR A 53 19.46 9.32 28.82
N GLY A 54 20.29 8.42 28.33
CA GLY A 54 21.18 7.54 29.12
C GLY A 54 22.25 6.94 28.20
N ALA A 55 23.52 7.14 28.55
CA ALA A 55 24.67 7.14 27.66
C ALA A 55 25.28 5.77 27.29
N SER A 56 25.96 5.79 26.13
CA SER A 56 27.12 4.99 25.68
C SER A 56 27.03 3.46 25.59
N GLY A 57 27.16 2.98 24.35
CA GLY A 57 27.52 1.60 24.04
C GLY A 57 27.36 1.31 22.55
N SER A 58 28.39 1.57 21.76
CA SER A 58 28.50 1.14 20.37
C SER A 58 28.32 -0.37 20.27
N SER A 59 27.22 -0.81 19.69
CA SER A 59 27.10 -2.03 18.90
C SER A 59 25.76 -1.97 18.19
N SER A 60 25.80 -1.89 16.87
CA SER A 60 24.65 -2.01 15.97
C SER A 60 23.93 -3.33 16.21
N SER A 61 23.02 -3.35 17.18
CA SER A 61 21.93 -4.31 17.27
C SER A 61 20.67 -3.52 16.98
N ASN A 62 20.41 -3.38 15.69
CA ASN A 62 19.13 -2.93 15.18
C ASN A 62 18.10 -4.00 15.59
N THR A 63 17.61 -3.95 16.83
CA THR A 63 16.43 -4.71 17.25
C THR A 63 15.22 -4.06 16.60
N THR A 64 15.14 -4.22 15.27
CA THR A 64 13.86 -4.26 14.58
C THR A 64 13.11 -5.38 15.28
N MET A 65 12.07 -5.04 16.04
CA MET A 65 11.07 -6.05 16.37
C MET A 65 10.52 -6.49 15.01
N LYS A 66 11.04 -7.59 14.46
CA LYS A 66 10.52 -8.23 13.25
C LYS A 66 9.09 -8.59 13.58
N VAL A 67 8.14 -7.78 13.10
CA VAL A 67 6.73 -8.12 13.17
C VAL A 67 6.60 -9.48 12.49
N PRO A 68 6.08 -10.52 13.17
CA PRO A 68 5.93 -11.83 12.56
C PRO A 68 5.09 -11.72 11.28
N THR A 69 5.57 -12.30 10.18
CA THR A 69 4.86 -12.34 8.90
C THR A 69 4.52 -13.77 8.49
N LYS A 70 3.47 -13.90 7.68
CA LYS A 70 3.14 -15.11 6.91
C LYS A 70 3.34 -14.83 5.42
N LYS A 71 3.51 -15.90 4.63
CA LYS A 71 3.45 -15.82 3.17
C LYS A 71 2.00 -15.95 2.71
N MET A 72 1.53 -14.97 1.96
CA MET A 72 0.19 -14.88 1.40
C MET A 72 0.23 -15.07 -0.11
N ASP A 73 -0.78 -15.76 -0.64
CA ASP A 73 -0.99 -15.93 -2.07
C ASP A 73 -1.88 -14.81 -2.57
N LEU A 74 -1.33 -13.92 -3.41
CA LEU A 74 -2.10 -12.90 -4.12
C LEU A 74 -2.21 -13.32 -5.60
N LYS A 75 -3.42 -13.64 -6.03
CA LYS A 75 -3.70 -14.19 -7.37
C LYS A 75 -4.57 -13.22 -8.14
N PHE A 76 -4.10 -12.71 -9.27
CA PHE A 76 -4.90 -11.92 -10.21
C PHE A 76 -5.42 -12.82 -11.32
N MET A 77 -6.75 -12.89 -11.47
CA MET A 77 -7.39 -13.54 -12.60
C MET A 77 -7.88 -12.47 -13.57
N ILE A 78 -7.21 -12.31 -14.71
CA ILE A 78 -7.56 -11.26 -15.67
C ILE A 78 -8.60 -11.78 -16.67
N HIS A 79 -9.82 -11.24 -16.63
CA HIS A 79 -10.83 -11.50 -17.65
C HIS A 79 -10.57 -10.65 -18.90
N ALA A 80 -9.51 -10.97 -19.66
CA ALA A 80 -9.33 -10.47 -21.01
C ALA A 80 -10.16 -11.35 -21.96
N GLY A 81 -11.17 -10.77 -22.61
CA GLY A 81 -12.24 -11.54 -23.19
C GLY A 81 -11.83 -12.56 -24.26
N VAL A 82 -12.22 -13.82 -24.01
CA VAL A 82 -12.11 -15.04 -24.83
C VAL A 82 -10.68 -15.61 -24.94
N ASN A 83 -10.45 -16.66 -24.13
CA ASN A 83 -9.41 -17.70 -24.19
C ASN A 83 -7.95 -17.44 -23.79
N ASP A 84 -7.55 -16.22 -23.42
CA ASP A 84 -6.21 -16.00 -22.82
C ASP A 84 -6.31 -15.37 -21.42
N GLY A 85 -7.08 -16.00 -20.53
CA GLY A 85 -7.09 -15.62 -19.11
C GLY A 85 -5.67 -15.72 -18.56
N LEU A 86 -5.02 -14.57 -18.41
CA LEU A 86 -3.67 -14.49 -17.85
C LEU A 86 -3.80 -14.40 -16.33
N ASP A 87 -3.32 -15.44 -15.67
CA ASP A 87 -3.25 -15.48 -14.21
C ASP A 87 -1.88 -14.97 -13.75
N TYR A 88 -1.88 -13.99 -12.84
CA TYR A 88 -0.66 -13.53 -12.18
C TYR A 88 -0.67 -13.97 -10.72
N ASN A 89 0.34 -14.71 -10.32
CA ASN A 89 0.45 -15.25 -8.96
C ASN A 89 1.65 -14.62 -8.25
N PHE A 90 1.40 -13.99 -7.11
CA PHE A 90 2.40 -13.37 -6.26
C PHE A 90 2.43 -14.03 -4.89
N LYS A 91 3.63 -14.10 -4.29
CA LYS A 91 3.84 -14.51 -2.91
C LYS A 91 4.25 -13.29 -2.10
N GLU A 92 3.35 -12.80 -1.27
CA GLU A 92 3.50 -11.54 -0.54
C GLU A 92 3.69 -11.77 0.95
N ASP A 93 4.40 -10.88 1.62
CA ASP A 93 4.50 -10.89 3.07
C ASP A 93 3.31 -10.16 3.68
N ILE A 94 2.62 -10.82 4.61
CA ILE A 94 1.52 -10.23 5.38
C ILE A 94 1.83 -10.33 6.88
N PRO A 95 1.54 -9.31 7.70
CA PRO A 95 1.63 -9.44 9.16
C PRO A 95 0.78 -10.61 9.66
N ALA A 96 1.35 -11.50 10.47
CA ALA A 96 0.65 -12.68 10.97
C ALA A 96 -0.62 -12.31 11.77
N SER A 97 -0.64 -11.12 12.39
CA SER A 97 -1.81 -10.56 13.07
C SER A 97 -3.03 -10.36 12.17
N TYR A 98 -2.81 -10.14 10.87
CA TYR A 98 -3.89 -9.95 9.88
C TYR A 98 -4.51 -11.26 9.40
N CYS A 99 -3.87 -12.40 9.69
CA CYS A 99 -4.31 -13.73 9.29
C CYS A 99 -5.18 -14.42 10.34
N THR A 100 -5.82 -13.65 11.22
CA THR A 100 -6.68 -14.16 12.29
C THR A 100 -8.14 -13.78 12.03
N ARG A 101 -9.08 -14.61 12.50
CA ARG A 101 -10.53 -14.31 12.36
C ARG A 101 -10.97 -13.05 13.09
N THR A 102 -10.18 -12.58 14.05
CA THR A 102 -10.44 -11.39 14.89
C THR A 102 -9.65 -10.16 14.44
N ALA A 103 -8.93 -10.24 13.31
CA ALA A 103 -8.18 -9.11 12.79
C ALA A 103 -9.08 -7.93 12.43
N ASP A 104 -8.58 -6.70 12.62
CA ASP A 104 -9.30 -5.48 12.25
C ASP A 104 -9.47 -5.40 10.73
N ARG A 105 -10.72 -5.52 10.29
CA ARG A 105 -11.11 -5.51 8.87
C ARG A 105 -10.69 -4.24 8.13
N ASN A 106 -10.75 -3.08 8.77
CA ASN A 106 -10.39 -1.82 8.13
C ASN A 106 -8.87 -1.75 7.89
N LEU A 107 -8.07 -2.25 8.83
CA LEU A 107 -6.63 -2.33 8.67
C LEU A 107 -6.22 -3.36 7.62
N THR A 108 -6.86 -4.54 7.63
CA THR A 108 -6.58 -5.58 6.62
C THR A 108 -7.01 -5.13 5.22
N SER A 109 -8.17 -4.48 5.08
CA SER A 109 -8.61 -3.90 3.79
C SER A 109 -7.55 -2.97 3.22
N LYS A 110 -7.17 -1.94 3.98
CA LYS A 110 -6.23 -0.92 3.54
C LYS A 110 -4.86 -1.49 3.17
N PHE A 111 -4.45 -2.57 3.83
CA PHE A 111 -3.22 -3.27 3.51
C PHE A 111 -3.35 -4.00 2.15
N VAL A 112 -4.41 -4.78 1.99
CA VAL A 112 -4.69 -5.54 0.75
C VAL A 112 -4.90 -4.60 -0.43
N ASP A 113 -5.63 -3.49 -0.26
CA ASP A 113 -5.89 -2.51 -1.31
C ASP A 113 -4.59 -1.90 -1.86
N LYS A 114 -3.69 -1.46 -0.96
CA LYS A 114 -2.38 -0.94 -1.37
C LYS A 114 -1.53 -1.96 -2.10
N LEU A 115 -1.62 -3.23 -1.70
CA LEU A 115 -0.88 -4.31 -2.31
C LEU A 115 -1.41 -4.61 -3.72
N ILE A 116 -2.74 -4.62 -3.87
CA ILE A 116 -3.41 -4.76 -5.16
C ILE A 116 -3.06 -3.60 -6.08
N ASP A 117 -3.12 -2.35 -5.60
CA ASP A 117 -2.75 -1.16 -6.38
C ASP A 117 -1.30 -1.25 -6.90
N ALA A 118 -0.38 -1.66 -6.03
CA ALA A 118 1.03 -1.83 -6.41
C ALA A 118 1.19 -2.90 -7.50
N ARG A 119 0.51 -4.05 -7.36
CA ARG A 119 0.60 -5.15 -8.33
C ARG A 119 -0.16 -4.89 -9.63
N GLU A 120 -1.27 -4.16 -9.57
CA GLU A 120 -1.95 -3.68 -10.77
C GLU A 120 -1.01 -2.81 -11.61
N LEU A 121 -0.29 -1.87 -10.99
CA LEU A 121 0.65 -1.01 -11.71
C LEU A 121 1.75 -1.83 -12.40
N ASP A 122 2.30 -2.83 -11.74
CA ASP A 122 3.30 -3.75 -12.32
C ASP A 122 2.71 -4.53 -13.52
N ILE A 123 1.52 -5.10 -13.35
CA ILE A 123 0.81 -5.86 -14.38
C ILE A 123 0.48 -4.97 -15.59
N MET A 124 -0.08 -3.78 -15.37
CA MET A 124 -0.45 -2.86 -16.45
C MET A 124 0.78 -2.34 -17.19
N ARG A 125 1.91 -2.12 -16.49
CA ARG A 125 3.19 -1.76 -17.14
C ARG A 125 3.72 -2.88 -18.02
N ALA A 126 3.72 -4.12 -17.53
CA ALA A 126 4.17 -5.29 -18.31
C ALA A 126 3.29 -5.57 -19.55
N ASN A 127 2.03 -5.11 -19.51
CA ASN A 127 1.04 -5.32 -20.56
C ASN A 127 0.62 -4.04 -21.29
N ARG A 128 1.40 -2.96 -21.17
CA ARG A 128 1.07 -1.66 -21.74
C ARG A 128 0.78 -1.77 -23.24
N GLY A 129 -0.42 -1.36 -23.65
CA GLY A 129 -0.85 -1.38 -25.05
C GLY A 129 -1.30 -2.74 -25.58
N LYS A 130 -1.12 -3.83 -24.82
CA LYS A 130 -1.47 -5.20 -25.26
C LYS A 130 -2.95 -5.52 -25.08
N TRP A 131 -3.58 -4.96 -24.05
CA TRP A 131 -4.96 -5.29 -23.69
C TRP A 131 -5.95 -4.28 -24.22
N LYS A 132 -7.11 -4.79 -24.64
CA LYS A 132 -8.29 -4.01 -24.98
C LYS A 132 -9.29 -4.05 -23.83
N CYS A 133 -10.08 -3.00 -23.72
CA CYS A 133 -11.16 -2.94 -22.76
C CYS A 133 -12.13 -4.11 -22.99
N LEU A 134 -12.45 -4.85 -21.93
CA LEU A 134 -13.33 -6.02 -21.99
C LEU A 134 -14.73 -5.69 -22.54
N TYR A 135 -15.19 -4.45 -22.33
CA TYR A 135 -16.54 -4.01 -22.63
C TYR A 135 -16.66 -3.46 -24.05
N CYS A 136 -15.94 -2.38 -24.36
CA CYS A 136 -16.03 -1.78 -25.68
C CYS A 136 -15.19 -2.49 -26.76
N ARG A 137 -14.23 -3.35 -26.37
CA ARG A 137 -13.30 -4.11 -27.24
C ARG A 137 -12.44 -3.30 -28.22
N THR A 138 -12.65 -2.00 -28.33
CA THR A 138 -11.98 -1.11 -29.29
C THR A 138 -10.80 -0.37 -28.65
N ARG A 139 -11.04 0.24 -27.50
CA ARG A 139 -10.06 1.07 -26.80
C ARG A 139 -9.07 0.22 -26.02
N THR A 140 -7.84 0.71 -25.94
CA THR A 140 -6.79 0.12 -25.11
C THR A 140 -7.20 0.21 -23.64
N ALA A 141 -6.96 -0.87 -22.90
CA ALA A 141 -7.15 -0.89 -21.46
C ALA A 141 -6.01 -0.10 -20.78
N VAL A 142 -6.37 0.74 -19.82
CA VAL A 142 -5.41 1.57 -19.07
C VAL A 142 -5.42 1.26 -17.57
N ARG A 143 -6.40 0.48 -17.10
CA ARG A 143 -6.57 0.08 -15.71
C ARG A 143 -7.28 -1.26 -15.62
N LEU A 144 -7.25 -1.85 -14.43
CA LEU A 144 -8.02 -3.01 -14.05
C LEU A 144 -9.13 -2.58 -13.09
N LEU A 145 -10.32 -3.13 -13.28
CA LEU A 145 -11.35 -3.11 -12.25
C LEU A 145 -11.18 -4.36 -11.39
N ASN A 146 -10.68 -4.15 -10.17
CA ASN A 146 -10.37 -5.22 -9.21
C ASN A 146 -11.59 -5.57 -8.35
N THR A 147 -11.84 -6.86 -8.18
CA THR A 147 -12.88 -7.41 -7.30
C THR A 147 -12.22 -8.46 -6.40
N PRO A 148 -11.59 -8.04 -5.29
CA PRO A 148 -10.85 -8.94 -4.42
C PRO A 148 -11.77 -9.79 -3.53
N MET A 149 -11.48 -11.09 -3.51
CA MET A 149 -12.03 -12.07 -2.57
C MET A 149 -10.91 -12.45 -1.59
N VAL A 150 -11.13 -12.20 -0.30
CA VAL A 150 -10.07 -12.21 0.70
C VAL A 150 -10.32 -13.30 1.75
N THR A 151 -9.35 -14.21 1.89
CA THR A 151 -9.39 -15.33 2.85
C THR A 151 -8.06 -15.39 3.61
N LEU A 152 -7.82 -14.42 4.49
CA LEU A 152 -6.52 -14.30 5.20
C LEU A 152 -6.35 -15.29 6.35
N HIS A 153 -7.43 -15.86 6.87
CA HIS A 153 -7.40 -16.80 7.99
C HIS A 153 -7.17 -18.26 7.55
N ALA A 154 -7.19 -18.54 6.24
CA ALA A 154 -6.83 -19.83 5.68
C ALA A 154 -5.30 -20.02 5.65
N GLU A 155 -4.85 -21.24 5.34
CA GLU A 155 -3.43 -21.57 5.17
C GLU A 155 -3.21 -22.21 3.78
N PRO A 156 -2.46 -21.56 2.87
CA PRO A 156 -1.89 -20.22 3.02
C PRO A 156 -2.97 -19.12 3.01
N PRO A 157 -2.76 -17.99 3.70
CA PRO A 157 -3.58 -16.79 3.53
C PRO A 157 -3.68 -16.45 2.04
N THR A 158 -4.88 -16.17 1.55
CA THR A 158 -5.10 -16.00 0.10
C THR A 158 -5.94 -14.76 -0.20
N VAL A 159 -5.56 -14.02 -1.23
CA VAL A 159 -6.36 -12.98 -1.88
C VAL A 159 -6.50 -13.37 -3.34
N LEU A 160 -7.73 -13.67 -3.76
CA LEU A 160 -8.10 -13.90 -5.15
C LEU A 160 -8.68 -12.61 -5.72
N ASN A 161 -7.90 -11.90 -6.52
CA ASN A 161 -8.31 -10.68 -7.16
C ASN A 161 -8.78 -10.95 -8.59
N VAL A 162 -10.10 -10.94 -8.79
CA VAL A 162 -10.68 -11.01 -10.12
C VAL A 162 -10.61 -9.62 -10.73
N ALA A 163 -9.97 -9.49 -11.89
CA ALA A 163 -9.69 -8.18 -12.48
C ALA A 163 -10.14 -8.09 -13.94
N GLN A 164 -10.75 -6.96 -14.30
CA GLN A 164 -11.29 -6.72 -15.64
C GLN A 164 -10.59 -5.53 -16.32
N PRO A 165 -9.99 -5.69 -17.50
CA PRO A 165 -9.30 -4.60 -18.20
C PRO A 165 -10.30 -3.57 -18.73
N LEU A 166 -10.12 -2.30 -18.34
CA LEU A 166 -11.01 -1.19 -18.71
C LEU A 166 -10.27 -0.06 -19.42
N CYS A 167 -10.98 0.60 -20.33
CA CYS A 167 -10.55 1.89 -20.87
C CYS A 167 -10.92 3.05 -19.94
N GLU A 168 -10.53 4.26 -20.31
CA GLU A 168 -10.78 5.51 -19.55
C GLU A 168 -12.24 5.98 -19.61
N GLN A 169 -13.07 5.38 -20.47
CA GLN A 169 -14.45 5.83 -20.63
C GLN A 169 -15.31 5.43 -19.43
N GLY A 170 -15.98 6.42 -18.84
CA GLY A 170 -16.83 6.23 -17.67
C GLY A 170 -17.97 5.24 -17.90
N GLN A 171 -18.51 5.14 -19.12
CA GLN A 171 -19.59 4.20 -19.43
C GLN A 171 -19.17 2.74 -19.27
N CYS A 172 -17.98 2.35 -19.75
CA CYS A 172 -17.49 0.98 -19.59
C CYS A 172 -17.26 0.61 -18.13
N ALA A 173 -16.80 1.57 -17.30
CA ALA A 173 -16.65 1.36 -15.87
C ALA A 173 -17.99 1.20 -15.15
N ARG A 174 -18.99 2.02 -15.47
CA ARG A 174 -20.34 1.89 -14.93
C ARG A 174 -20.98 0.55 -15.29
N GLU A 175 -20.86 0.15 -16.56
CA GLU A 175 -21.36 -1.15 -17.01
C GLU A 175 -20.64 -2.31 -16.30
N ALA A 176 -19.34 -2.18 -16.07
CA ALA A 176 -18.57 -3.18 -15.36
C ALA A 176 -19.00 -3.33 -13.90
N ASN A 177 -19.11 -2.22 -13.17
CA ASN A 177 -19.60 -2.21 -11.79
C ASN A 177 -21.02 -2.78 -11.69
N ALA A 178 -21.94 -2.38 -12.58
CA ALA A 178 -23.31 -2.88 -12.59
C ALA A 178 -23.37 -4.41 -12.79
N ARG A 179 -22.48 -4.98 -13.61
CA ARG A 179 -22.39 -6.44 -13.79
C ARG A 179 -21.87 -7.13 -12.53
N ILE A 180 -20.87 -6.56 -11.86
CA ILE A 180 -20.34 -7.11 -10.59
C ILE A 180 -21.42 -7.06 -9.51
N GLU A 181 -22.09 -5.92 -9.34
CA GLU A 181 -23.20 -5.77 -8.38
C GLU A 181 -24.31 -6.80 -8.65
N SER A 182 -24.69 -6.98 -9.92
CA SER A 182 -25.68 -7.98 -10.32
C SER A 182 -25.22 -9.41 -10.03
N ALA A 183 -23.92 -9.71 -10.20
CA ALA A 183 -23.35 -11.03 -9.91
C ALA A 183 -23.27 -11.31 -8.39
N MET A 184 -23.02 -10.27 -7.58
CA MET A 184 -23.01 -10.34 -6.12
C MET A 184 -24.42 -10.47 -5.54
N ALA A 185 -25.44 -9.95 -6.22
CA ALA A 185 -26.84 -10.01 -5.77
C ALA A 185 -27.50 -11.39 -5.97
N LYS A 186 -26.94 -12.26 -6.83
CA LYS A 186 -27.48 -13.61 -7.07
C LYS A 186 -27.29 -14.51 -5.86
N GLU A 187 -28.34 -15.25 -5.48
CA GLU A 187 -28.33 -16.07 -4.27
C GLU A 187 -27.42 -17.30 -4.34
N ASP A 188 -27.24 -17.83 -5.54
CA ASP A 188 -26.44 -19.04 -5.82
C ASP A 188 -24.99 -18.70 -6.25
N SER A 189 -24.53 -17.49 -5.91
CA SER A 189 -23.22 -17.00 -6.34
C SER A 189 -22.14 -17.46 -5.36
N PRO A 190 -21.04 -18.09 -5.84
CA PRO A 190 -19.89 -18.46 -4.98
C PRO A 190 -19.22 -17.25 -4.31
N MET A 191 -19.61 -16.04 -4.73
CA MET A 191 -19.25 -14.75 -4.13
C MET A 191 -19.97 -14.42 -2.82
N LYS A 192 -21.03 -15.13 -2.41
CA LYS A 192 -21.68 -14.91 -1.10
C LYS A 192 -20.89 -15.51 0.08
N GLU A 193 -20.08 -16.53 -0.17
CA GLU A 193 -19.35 -17.28 0.88
C GLU A 193 -17.97 -16.64 1.19
N ALA A 194 -17.40 -15.91 0.24
CA ALA A 194 -16.31 -14.99 0.49
C ALA A 194 -16.90 -13.66 0.97
N GLU A 195 -16.51 -13.17 2.15
CA GLU A 195 -16.93 -11.86 2.62
C GLU A 195 -16.32 -10.78 1.70
N ILE A 196 -17.04 -10.41 0.63
CA ILE A 196 -16.58 -9.46 -0.36
C ILE A 196 -16.45 -8.09 0.32
N TYR A 197 -15.23 -7.56 0.31
CA TYR A 197 -14.93 -6.19 0.67
C TYR A 197 -15.72 -5.27 -0.27
N LYS A 198 -16.86 -4.76 0.20
CA LYS A 198 -17.50 -3.60 -0.40
C LYS A 198 -16.70 -2.36 0.02
N MET A 199 -16.03 -1.73 -0.94
CA MET A 199 -15.53 -0.35 -0.80
C MET A 199 -16.67 0.65 -0.87
#